data_AF-A0AAD6ZHP2-F1
#
_entry.id   AF-A0AAD6ZHP2-F1
#
_cell.length_a   1.000
_cell.length_b   1.000
_cell.length_c   1.000
_cell.angle_alpha   90.00
_cell.angle_beta   90.00
_cell.angle_gamma   90.00
#
_symmetry.space_group_name_H-M   'P 1'
#
loop_
_entity.id
_entity.type
_entity.pdbx_description
1 polymer ?
#
loop_
_entity_poly.entity_id
_entity_poly.type
_entity_poly.pdbx_seq_one_letter_code
_entity_poly.pdbx_strand_id
1 'polypeptide(L)'
;MRPLTLDSLNQQLQTVQYAVRGELAIKAETYRDQLKSGAHNLPFDKVISSNIGNPQQKGFDQPPIAFMRQVTALTEWPALAELAPSVFPADVIARAKELQEEIGSIGAYLYSEGVPFTYSEERPRFVPRDAHPATPDDIFLTASASAGVSLLINMLITAPTDGVLIPIPQYPV
;
A
#
# COMPACT_ATOMS: atom_id res chain seq x y z
N MET A 1 -30.35 -11.05 -21.61
CA MET A 1 -28.98 -11.17 -21.08
C MET A 1 -28.88 -12.48 -20.32
N ARG A 2 -27.79 -13.25 -20.46
CA ARG A 2 -27.56 -14.42 -19.61
C ARG A 2 -27.32 -13.93 -18.16
N PRO A 3 -27.93 -14.57 -17.14
CA PRO A 3 -27.65 -14.22 -15.76
C PRO A 3 -26.19 -14.57 -15.43
N LEU A 4 -25.55 -13.73 -14.62
CA LEU A 4 -24.22 -13.99 -14.09
C LEU A 4 -24.31 -15.10 -13.03
N THR A 5 -23.61 -16.20 -13.25
CA THR A 5 -23.48 -17.34 -12.32
C THR A 5 -22.01 -17.64 -12.03
N LEU A 6 -21.72 -18.41 -10.96
CA LEU A 6 -20.34 -18.82 -10.66
C LEU A 6 -19.70 -19.53 -11.86
N ASP A 7 -20.40 -20.45 -12.50
CA ASP A 7 -19.92 -21.19 -13.68
C ASP A 7 -19.60 -20.29 -14.88
N SER A 8 -20.19 -19.09 -14.93
CA SER A 8 -19.96 -18.11 -15.99
C SER A 8 -18.75 -17.18 -15.74
N LEU A 9 -18.13 -17.26 -14.56
CA LEU A 9 -16.94 -16.47 -14.21
C LEU A 9 -15.65 -17.10 -14.79
N ASN A 10 -14.59 -16.28 -14.91
CA ASN A 10 -13.26 -16.79 -15.23
C ASN A 10 -12.85 -17.86 -14.21
N GLN A 11 -12.52 -19.06 -14.70
CA GLN A 11 -12.16 -20.22 -13.90
C GLN A 11 -10.92 -19.95 -13.02
N GLN A 12 -9.98 -19.10 -13.48
CA GLN A 12 -8.81 -18.71 -12.68
C GLN A 12 -9.20 -17.97 -11.40
N LEU A 13 -10.28 -17.17 -11.43
CA LEU A 13 -10.81 -16.50 -10.24
C LEU A 13 -11.50 -17.45 -9.27
N GLN A 14 -11.94 -18.62 -9.74
CA GLN A 14 -12.54 -19.64 -8.88
C GLN A 14 -11.46 -20.46 -8.15
N THR A 15 -10.30 -20.62 -8.77
CA THR A 15 -9.18 -21.41 -8.22
C THR A 15 -8.20 -20.60 -7.39
N VAL A 16 -8.14 -19.29 -7.57
CA VAL A 16 -7.20 -18.42 -6.82
C VAL A 16 -7.56 -18.40 -5.34
N GLN A 17 -6.54 -18.45 -4.48
CA GLN A 17 -6.70 -18.42 -3.03
C GLN A 17 -5.82 -17.34 -2.42
N TYR A 18 -6.38 -16.55 -1.50
CA TYR A 18 -5.67 -15.53 -0.76
C TYR A 18 -5.86 -15.70 0.75
N ALA A 19 -5.02 -16.54 1.36
CA ALA A 19 -5.20 -17.02 2.73
C ALA A 19 -5.11 -15.90 3.80
N VAL A 20 -4.32 -14.84 3.55
CA VAL A 20 -4.12 -13.73 4.50
C VAL A 20 -5.44 -13.05 4.90
N ARG A 21 -6.41 -13.02 3.96
CA ARG A 21 -7.76 -12.53 4.18
C ARG A 21 -8.83 -13.60 3.88
N GLY A 22 -8.47 -14.87 4.08
CA GLY A 22 -9.35 -16.01 3.81
C GLY A 22 -10.34 -16.32 4.93
N GLU A 23 -10.76 -17.58 5.02
CA GLU A 23 -11.81 -18.06 5.94
C GLU A 23 -11.59 -17.65 7.40
N LEU A 24 -10.36 -17.77 7.91
CA LEU A 24 -10.06 -17.40 9.30
C LEU A 24 -10.30 -15.91 9.58
N ALA A 25 -9.97 -15.04 8.62
CA ALA A 25 -10.22 -13.61 8.76
C ALA A 25 -11.72 -13.30 8.73
N ILE A 26 -12.48 -13.97 7.85
CA ILE A 26 -13.95 -13.83 7.75
C ILE A 26 -14.62 -14.28 9.06
N LYS A 27 -14.22 -15.43 9.59
CA LYS A 27 -14.73 -15.96 10.86
C LYS A 27 -14.37 -15.06 12.04
N ALA A 28 -13.17 -14.48 12.04
CA ALA A 28 -12.76 -13.49 13.03
C ALA A 28 -13.66 -12.25 13.03
N GLU A 29 -14.11 -11.76 11.86
CA GLU A 29 -15.10 -10.66 11.79
C GLU A 29 -16.46 -11.08 12.34
N THR A 30 -16.93 -12.28 12.01
CA THR A 30 -18.19 -12.80 12.59
C THR A 30 -18.15 -12.81 14.12
N TYR A 31 -17.01 -13.20 14.70
CA TYR A 31 -16.82 -13.13 16.15
C TYR A 31 -16.75 -11.69 16.67
N ARG A 32 -16.08 -10.76 15.99
CA ARG A 32 -16.10 -9.34 16.39
C ARG A 32 -17.50 -8.78 16.43
N ASP A 33 -18.36 -9.14 15.48
CA ASP A 33 -19.74 -8.67 15.46
C ASP A 33 -20.59 -9.31 16.57
N GLN A 34 -20.39 -10.59 16.88
CA GLN A 34 -21.01 -11.24 18.05
C GLN A 34 -20.57 -10.60 19.38
N LEU A 35 -19.29 -10.23 19.51
CA LEU A 35 -18.78 -9.56 20.71
C LEU A 35 -19.43 -8.18 20.92
N LYS A 36 -19.78 -7.46 19.83
CA LYS A 36 -20.45 -6.15 19.92
C LYS A 36 -21.91 -6.26 20.41
N SER A 37 -22.60 -7.38 20.18
CA SER A 37 -24.02 -7.52 20.56
C SER A 37 -24.25 -7.74 22.06
N GLY A 38 -23.19 -7.84 22.88
CA GLY A 38 -23.24 -7.89 24.35
C GLY A 38 -23.74 -9.20 24.96
N ALA A 39 -24.63 -9.93 24.29
CA ALA A 39 -25.02 -11.29 24.64
C ALA A 39 -24.36 -12.29 23.67
N HIS A 40 -23.19 -12.81 24.03
CA HIS A 40 -22.49 -13.85 23.28
C HIS A 40 -22.03 -15.00 24.19
N ASN A 41 -21.92 -16.19 23.61
CA ASN A 41 -21.41 -17.39 24.30
C ASN A 41 -19.94 -17.67 23.96
N LEU A 42 -19.22 -16.67 23.45
CA LEU A 42 -17.79 -16.82 23.11
C LEU A 42 -16.94 -16.85 24.39
N PRO A 43 -15.90 -17.70 24.46
CA PRO A 43 -15.03 -17.84 25.64
C PRO A 43 -13.95 -16.74 25.75
N PHE A 44 -14.14 -15.61 25.07
CA PHE A 44 -13.22 -14.48 25.01
C PHE A 44 -14.01 -13.19 24.76
N ASP A 45 -13.43 -12.05 25.13
CA ASP A 45 -14.09 -10.73 25.02
C ASP A 45 -13.56 -9.87 23.87
N LYS A 46 -12.50 -10.32 23.18
CA LYS A 46 -11.88 -9.61 22.06
C LYS A 46 -11.24 -10.55 21.04
N VAL A 47 -11.22 -10.10 19.79
CA VAL A 47 -10.44 -10.70 18.71
C VAL A 47 -9.23 -9.83 18.43
N ILE A 48 -8.03 -10.42 18.52
CA ILE A 48 -6.77 -9.76 18.17
C ILE A 48 -6.35 -10.22 16.77
N SER A 49 -6.18 -9.30 15.84
CA SER A 49 -5.67 -9.59 14.50
C SER A 49 -4.16 -9.80 14.54
N SER A 50 -3.68 -11.03 14.52
CA SER A 50 -2.24 -11.33 14.33
C SER A 50 -1.94 -11.94 12.96
N ASN A 51 -2.87 -11.81 12.01
CA ASN A 51 -2.81 -12.44 10.69
C ASN A 51 -2.25 -11.53 9.58
N ILE A 52 -2.17 -10.21 9.81
CA ILE A 52 -1.74 -9.23 8.83
C ILE A 52 -0.75 -8.24 9.44
N GLY A 53 0.35 -7.98 8.73
CA GLY A 53 1.28 -6.91 9.07
C GLY A 53 0.66 -5.54 8.81
N ASN A 54 -0.22 -5.08 9.71
CA ASN A 54 -0.87 -3.78 9.65
C ASN A 54 -0.57 -2.97 10.92
N PRO A 55 0.64 -2.42 11.07
CA PRO A 55 1.14 -1.91 12.35
C PRO A 55 0.32 -0.77 12.96
N GLN A 56 -0.31 0.08 12.13
CA GLN A 56 -1.12 1.20 12.60
C GLN A 56 -2.58 0.79 12.88
N GLN A 57 -2.94 -0.48 12.71
CA GLN A 57 -4.27 -0.96 13.05
C GLN A 57 -4.53 -0.85 14.55
N LYS A 58 -5.78 -0.55 14.90
CA LYS A 58 -6.26 -0.58 16.29
C LYS A 58 -5.85 -1.89 16.97
N GLY A 59 -5.14 -1.79 18.09
CA GLY A 59 -4.62 -2.92 18.87
C GLY A 59 -3.14 -3.22 18.65
N PHE A 60 -2.54 -2.74 17.55
CA PHE A 60 -1.08 -2.63 17.39
C PHE A 60 -0.60 -1.20 17.65
N ASP A 61 -1.44 -0.22 17.30
CA ASP A 61 -1.34 1.18 17.69
C ASP A 61 0.06 1.79 17.46
N GLN A 62 0.76 1.37 16.40
CA GLN A 62 2.04 1.98 16.03
C GLN A 62 1.80 3.46 15.73
N PRO A 63 2.46 4.39 16.45
CA PRO A 63 2.29 5.80 16.20
C PRO A 63 2.81 6.15 14.80
N PRO A 64 2.10 6.98 14.02
CA PRO A 64 2.58 7.40 12.72
C PRO A 64 3.82 8.28 12.87
N ILE A 65 4.68 8.25 11.86
CA ILE A 65 5.85 9.15 11.80
C ILE A 65 5.35 10.58 11.57
N ALA A 66 5.63 11.48 12.53
CA ALA A 66 5.12 12.85 12.54
C ALA A 66 5.52 13.65 11.29
N PHE A 67 6.80 13.59 10.91
CA PHE A 67 7.33 14.28 9.73
C PHE A 67 6.52 13.97 8.47
N MET A 68 6.27 12.68 8.19
CA MET A 68 5.50 12.26 7.00
C MET A 68 4.06 12.77 7.03
N ARG A 69 3.41 12.72 8.20
CA ARG A 69 2.03 13.23 8.39
C ARG A 69 1.96 14.73 8.16
N GLN A 70 2.93 15.48 8.69
CA GLN A 70 2.97 16.93 8.60
C GLN A 70 3.27 17.39 7.17
N VAL A 71 4.24 16.77 6.48
CA VAL A 71 4.53 17.09 5.07
C VAL A 71 3.30 16.81 4.20
N THR A 72 2.66 15.64 4.38
CA THR A 72 1.44 15.30 3.63
C THR A 72 0.32 16.31 3.87
N ALA A 73 0.11 16.75 5.11
CA ALA A 73 -0.90 17.76 5.43
C ALA A 73 -0.63 19.09 4.72
N LEU A 74 0.63 19.52 4.65
CA LEU A 74 1.01 20.75 3.95
C LEU A 74 0.97 20.61 2.43
N THR A 75 1.17 19.42 1.85
CA THR A 75 0.98 19.20 0.41
C THR A 75 -0.51 19.14 0.02
N GLU A 76 -1.36 18.62 0.89
CA GLU A 76 -2.83 18.58 0.70
C GLU A 76 -3.50 19.93 0.93
N TRP A 77 -3.03 20.71 1.92
CA TRP A 77 -3.56 22.04 2.21
C TRP A 77 -2.43 23.06 2.46
N PRO A 78 -1.79 23.58 1.39
CA PRO A 78 -0.61 24.44 1.48
C PRO A 78 -0.80 25.70 2.34
N ALA A 79 -2.00 26.27 2.36
CA ALA A 79 -2.33 27.45 3.16
C ALA A 79 -2.13 27.23 4.68
N LEU A 80 -2.11 25.98 5.17
CA LEU A 80 -1.81 25.69 6.57
C LEU A 80 -0.45 26.21 7.03
N ALA A 81 0.53 26.29 6.13
CA ALA A 81 1.85 26.82 6.47
C ALA A 81 1.79 28.30 6.88
N GLU A 82 0.85 29.07 6.32
CA GLU A 82 0.67 30.49 6.63
C GLU A 82 -0.35 30.72 7.75
N LEU A 83 -1.41 29.90 7.80
CA LEU A 83 -2.46 29.99 8.81
C LEU A 83 -1.97 29.54 10.20
N ALA A 84 -0.98 28.63 10.26
CA ALA A 84 -0.46 28.05 11.49
C ALA A 84 1.08 27.91 11.47
N PRO A 85 1.84 29.01 11.30
CA PRO A 85 3.28 28.97 11.06
C PRO A 85 4.08 28.45 12.26
N SER A 86 3.52 28.48 13.47
CA SER A 86 4.15 27.95 14.69
C SER A 86 3.90 26.46 14.93
N VAL A 87 3.01 25.82 14.15
CA VAL A 87 2.63 24.41 14.34
C VAL A 87 3.59 23.47 13.62
N PHE A 88 4.16 23.90 12.49
CA PHE A 88 4.99 23.06 11.64
C PHE A 88 6.48 23.40 11.79
N PRO A 89 7.34 22.38 11.96
CA PRO A 89 8.78 22.56 11.91
C PRO A 89 9.27 23.17 10.58
N ALA A 90 10.38 23.89 10.62
CA ALA A 90 10.90 24.59 9.44
C ALA A 90 11.30 23.64 8.29
N ASP A 91 11.86 22.48 8.63
CA ASP A 91 12.23 21.41 7.69
C ASP A 91 11.01 20.76 7.02
N VAL A 92 9.90 20.60 7.75
CA VAL A 92 8.62 20.14 7.20
C VAL A 92 8.07 21.14 6.18
N ILE A 93 8.07 22.44 6.52
CA ILE A 93 7.59 23.49 5.62
C ILE A 93 8.47 23.54 4.36
N ALA A 94 9.79 23.48 4.53
CA ALA A 94 10.74 23.47 3.42
C ALA A 94 10.50 22.26 2.49
N ARG A 95 10.36 21.05 3.05
CA ARG A 95 10.10 19.85 2.25
C ARG A 95 8.75 19.89 1.53
N ALA A 96 7.70 20.39 2.18
CA ALA A 96 6.39 20.52 1.54
C ALA A 96 6.43 21.51 0.37
N LYS A 97 7.15 22.63 0.50
CA LYS A 97 7.33 23.61 -0.58
C LYS A 97 8.13 23.05 -1.74
N GLU A 98 9.24 22.39 -1.47
CA GLU A 98 10.05 21.70 -2.48
C GLU A 98 9.21 20.70 -3.29
N LEU A 99 8.43 19.85 -2.61
CA LEU A 99 7.53 18.91 -3.30
C LEU A 99 6.47 19.62 -4.15
N GLN A 100 5.92 20.74 -3.70
CA GLN A 100 4.94 21.51 -4.47
C GLN A 100 5.55 22.18 -5.70
N GLU A 101 6.78 22.69 -5.59
CA GLU A 101 7.50 23.32 -6.71
C GLU A 101 7.82 22.29 -7.80
N GLU A 102 8.21 21.08 -7.40
CA GLU A 102 8.65 20.01 -8.30
C GLU A 102 7.50 19.18 -8.88
N ILE A 103 6.46 18.90 -8.08
CA ILE A 103 5.31 18.07 -8.48
C ILE A 103 4.18 18.95 -9.05
N GLY A 104 4.04 20.17 -8.55
CA GLY A 104 2.84 20.98 -8.77
C GLY A 104 1.66 20.47 -7.94
N SER A 105 0.50 20.36 -8.56
CA SER A 105 -0.71 19.90 -7.88
C SER A 105 -0.67 18.39 -7.64
N ILE A 106 -0.79 17.96 -6.39
CA ILE A 106 -0.90 16.54 -6.03
C ILE A 106 -2.22 15.88 -6.48
N GLY A 107 -3.18 16.67 -6.98
CA GLY A 107 -4.43 16.17 -7.56
C GLY A 107 -4.38 15.98 -9.07
N ALA A 108 -3.28 16.38 -9.73
CA ALA A 108 -3.10 16.20 -11.16
C ALA A 108 -2.56 14.80 -11.48
N TYR A 109 -2.77 14.36 -12.72
CA TYR A 109 -2.08 13.18 -13.23
C TYR A 109 -0.57 13.42 -13.28
N LEU A 110 0.17 12.36 -13.02
CA LEU A 110 1.62 12.31 -13.17
C LEU A 110 2.00 11.66 -14.51
N TYR A 111 3.28 11.67 -14.84
CA TYR A 111 3.80 10.81 -15.90
C TYR A 111 3.53 9.33 -15.56
N SER A 112 3.48 8.49 -16.59
CA SER A 112 3.11 7.08 -16.42
C SER A 112 4.07 6.31 -15.52
N GLU A 113 5.35 6.68 -15.48
CA GLU A 113 6.30 6.10 -14.53
C GLU A 113 6.18 6.68 -13.11
N GLY A 114 5.60 7.88 -12.95
CA GLY A 114 5.54 8.63 -11.68
C GLY A 114 6.14 10.04 -11.76
N VAL A 115 6.65 10.57 -10.64
CA VAL A 115 7.23 11.93 -10.56
C VAL A 115 8.73 11.89 -10.82
N PRO A 116 9.25 12.57 -11.87
CA PRO A 116 10.69 12.64 -12.17
C PRO A 116 11.58 13.03 -10.98
N PHE A 117 11.14 14.03 -10.21
CA PHE A 117 11.85 14.53 -9.03
C PHE A 117 12.08 13.46 -7.95
N THR A 118 11.14 12.52 -7.78
CA THR A 118 11.32 11.44 -6.81
C THR A 118 12.49 10.54 -7.18
N TYR A 119 12.77 10.34 -8.47
CA TYR A 119 13.87 9.48 -8.91
C TYR A 119 15.24 10.12 -8.67
N SER A 120 15.37 11.45 -8.82
CA SER A 120 16.62 12.15 -8.49
C SER A 120 16.94 12.11 -7.01
N GLU A 121 15.92 12.05 -6.14
CA GLU A 121 16.05 11.96 -4.68
C GLU A 121 16.33 10.52 -4.20
N GLU A 122 15.78 9.51 -4.86
CA GLU A 122 16.03 8.10 -4.51
C GLU A 122 17.38 7.60 -5.06
N ARG A 123 17.87 8.12 -6.19
CA ARG A 123 19.16 7.72 -6.79
C ARG A 123 20.33 7.76 -5.78
N PRO A 124 20.52 8.83 -4.98
CA PRO A 124 21.54 8.87 -3.92
C PRO A 124 21.36 7.84 -2.81
N ARG A 125 20.19 7.19 -2.68
CA ARG A 125 19.96 6.13 -1.68
C ARG A 125 20.32 4.74 -2.21
N PHE A 126 20.21 4.51 -3.52
CA PHE A 126 20.56 3.22 -4.14
C PHE A 126 22.08 3.01 -4.24
N VAL A 127 22.83 4.05 -4.63
CA VAL A 127 24.28 3.93 -4.84
C VAL A 127 25.05 3.53 -3.57
N PRO A 128 24.78 4.12 -2.38
CA PRO A 128 25.43 3.69 -1.14
C PRO A 128 24.92 2.34 -0.61
N ARG A 129 23.68 1.95 -0.95
CA ARG A 129 23.10 0.66 -0.54
C ARG A 129 23.71 -0.51 -1.31
N ASP A 130 23.82 -0.37 -2.62
CA ASP A 130 24.08 -1.49 -3.53
C ASP A 130 25.41 -1.40 -4.28
N ALA A 131 26.12 -0.26 -4.20
CA ALA A 131 27.31 0.04 -5.01
C ALA A 131 27.10 -0.04 -6.53
N HIS A 132 25.85 -0.01 -7.00
CA HIS A 132 25.48 -0.01 -8.42
C HIS A 132 24.63 1.21 -8.77
N PRO A 133 24.84 1.84 -9.94
CA PRO A 133 24.04 2.97 -10.38
C PRO A 133 22.63 2.50 -10.80
N ALA A 134 21.63 3.33 -10.50
CA ALA A 134 20.28 3.23 -11.06
C ALA A 134 19.95 4.54 -11.79
N THR A 135 19.25 4.44 -12.92
CA THR A 135 18.75 5.60 -13.66
C THR A 135 17.27 5.81 -13.36
N PRO A 136 16.74 7.05 -13.45
CA PRO A 136 15.31 7.32 -13.32
C PRO A 136 14.44 6.45 -14.23
N ASP A 137 14.93 6.15 -15.44
CA ASP A 137 14.23 5.33 -16.42
C ASP A 137 14.08 3.86 -15.98
N ASP A 138 14.83 3.44 -14.95
CA ASP A 138 14.72 2.10 -14.35
C ASP A 138 13.65 2.03 -13.24
N ILE A 139 13.01 3.15 -12.86
CA ILE A 139 12.16 3.25 -11.67
C ILE A 139 10.73 3.60 -12.03
N PHE A 140 9.81 2.71 -11.66
CA PHE A 140 8.37 2.90 -11.84
C PHE A 140 7.69 2.98 -10.47
N LEU A 141 6.97 4.06 -10.21
CA LEU A 141 6.11 4.20 -9.05
C LEU A 141 4.81 3.45 -9.30
N THR A 142 4.51 2.48 -8.45
CA THR A 142 3.26 1.72 -8.49
C THR A 142 2.42 2.00 -7.27
N ALA A 143 1.11 1.77 -7.38
CA ALA A 143 0.20 1.78 -6.24
C ALA A 143 0.48 0.58 -5.32
N SER A 144 1.55 0.68 -4.53
CA SER A 144 2.18 -0.39 -3.73
C SER A 144 2.90 -1.48 -4.55
N ALA A 145 3.67 -2.31 -3.86
CA ALA A 145 4.41 -3.42 -4.46
C ALA A 145 3.49 -4.46 -5.15
N SER A 146 2.28 -4.69 -4.64
CA SER A 146 1.35 -5.68 -5.20
C SER A 146 0.92 -5.33 -6.64
N ALA A 147 0.76 -4.04 -6.95
CA ALA A 147 0.49 -3.59 -8.32
C ALA A 147 1.67 -3.87 -9.25
N GLY A 148 2.90 -3.68 -8.77
CA GLY A 148 4.12 -4.00 -9.52
C GLY A 148 4.26 -5.50 -9.80
N VAL A 149 4.03 -6.35 -8.80
CA VAL A 149 4.02 -7.83 -8.98
C VAL A 149 2.97 -8.24 -10.01
N SER A 150 1.74 -7.69 -9.90
CA SER A 150 0.66 -7.98 -10.85
C SER A 150 1.02 -7.56 -12.27
N LEU A 151 1.60 -6.37 -12.44
CA LEU A 151 2.04 -5.87 -13.74
C LEU A 151 3.07 -6.81 -14.38
N LEU A 152 4.10 -7.20 -13.63
CA LEU A 152 5.16 -8.08 -14.13
C LEU A 152 4.64 -9.48 -14.48
N ILE A 153 3.79 -10.07 -13.63
CA ILE A 153 3.22 -11.40 -13.91
C ILE A 153 2.35 -11.37 -15.17
N ASN A 154 1.48 -10.35 -15.33
CA ASN A 154 0.64 -10.22 -16.53
C ASN A 154 1.46 -9.95 -17.80
N MET A 155 2.61 -9.31 -17.69
CA MET A 155 3.51 -9.05 -18.82
C MET A 155 4.31 -10.29 -19.22
N LEU A 156 4.78 -11.08 -18.26
CA LEU A 156 5.71 -12.18 -18.49
C LEU A 156 5.02 -13.52 -18.78
N ILE A 157 3.81 -13.75 -18.24
CA ILE A 157 3.06 -14.99 -18.44
C ILE A 157 2.16 -14.83 -19.67
N THR A 158 2.57 -15.46 -20.77
CA THR A 158 1.88 -15.39 -22.08
C THR A 158 1.18 -16.69 -22.44
N ALA A 159 1.63 -17.82 -21.90
CA ALA A 159 1.07 -19.14 -22.13
C ALA A 159 0.81 -19.90 -20.81
N PRO A 160 -0.15 -20.85 -20.78
CA PRO A 160 -0.42 -21.67 -19.59
C PRO A 160 0.75 -22.55 -19.13
N THR A 161 1.78 -22.72 -19.97
CA THR A 161 3.00 -23.48 -19.68
C THR A 161 4.11 -22.64 -19.08
N ASP A 162 3.95 -21.31 -19.06
CA ASP A 162 4.92 -20.42 -18.43
C ASP A 162 4.88 -20.58 -16.91
N GLY A 163 6.03 -20.48 -16.26
CA GLY A 163 6.16 -20.72 -14.82
C GLY A 163 7.04 -19.69 -14.13
N VAL A 164 6.71 -19.37 -12.89
CA VAL A 164 7.50 -18.51 -12.00
C VAL A 164 7.98 -19.33 -10.82
N LEU A 165 9.28 -19.27 -10.52
CA LEU A 165 9.81 -19.88 -9.29
C LEU A 165 9.39 -19.05 -8.08
N ILE A 166 8.74 -19.70 -7.12
CA ILE A 166 8.38 -19.10 -5.84
C ILE A 166 9.04 -19.87 -4.69
N PRO A 167 9.51 -19.19 -3.63
CA PRO A 167 10.08 -19.86 -2.46
C PRO A 167 8.99 -20.60 -1.68
N ILE A 168 9.34 -21.62 -0.91
CA ILE A 168 8.43 -22.26 0.05
C ILE A 168 9.08 -22.20 1.44
N PRO A 169 8.45 -21.56 2.44
CA PRO A 169 7.15 -20.86 2.37
C PRO A 169 7.22 -19.51 1.63
N GLN A 170 6.08 -19.09 1.07
CA GLN A 170 5.90 -17.81 0.35
C GLN A 170 4.91 -16.86 1.03
N TYR A 171 5.00 -15.58 0.67
CA TYR A 171 3.89 -14.63 0.83
C TYR A 171 2.92 -14.79 -0.36
N PRO A 172 1.63 -15.08 -0.13
CA PRO A 172 0.70 -15.41 -1.21
C PRO A 172 0.12 -14.14 -1.86
N VAL A 173 0.95 -13.36 -2.57
CA VAL A 173 0.53 -12.18 -3.36
C VAL A 173 -0.09 -12.59 -4.67
#